data_AF-A0A3B0WXD8-F1
#
_entry.id   AF-A0A3B0WXD8-F1
#
_cell.length_a   1.000
_cell.length_b   1.000
_cell.length_c   1.000
_cell.angle_alpha   90.00
_cell.angle_beta   90.00
_cell.angle_gamma   90.00
#
_symmetry.space_group_name_H-M   'P 1'
#
loop_
_entity.id
_entity.type
_entity.pdbx_description
1 polymer ?
#
loop_
_entity_poly.entity_id
_entity_poly.type
_entity_poly.pdbx_seq_one_letter_code
_entity_poly.pdbx_strand_id
1 'polypeptide(L)'
;MNEYQLISDNLEPVTFQASNSQLSRRLHAAYIEFKNKHGLNHALLYVRHSIHGWRQVIDASGGFKRINNPLTLDYEELIFAVIHTLSESDRLHTAEQREEVREKKRQEERNMNAEIKRRSFHIIKP
;
A
#
# COMPACT_ATOMS: atom_id res chain seq x y z
N MET A 1 3.80 14.86 -8.14
CA MET A 1 2.33 14.90 -8.36
C MET A 1 1.85 13.48 -8.14
N ASN A 2 0.78 13.26 -7.39
CA ASN A 2 0.34 11.91 -7.04
C ASN A 2 -0.82 11.50 -7.94
N GLU A 3 -0.91 10.19 -8.22
CA GLU A 3 -2.02 9.59 -8.93
C GLU A 3 -2.99 8.98 -7.92
N TYR A 4 -4.27 9.27 -8.11
CA TYR A 4 -5.35 8.87 -7.23
C TYR A 4 -6.42 8.11 -8.01
N GLN A 5 -7.18 7.30 -7.29
CA GLN A 5 -8.25 6.50 -7.86
C GLN A 5 -9.43 6.44 -6.89
N LEU A 6 -10.64 6.63 -7.42
CA LEU A 6 -11.91 6.39 -6.74
C LEU A 6 -12.50 5.08 -7.25
N ILE A 7 -12.85 4.19 -6.33
CA ILE A 7 -13.44 2.87 -6.63
C ILE A 7 -14.52 2.52 -5.61
N SER A 8 -15.51 1.75 -6.05
CA SER A 8 -16.41 0.99 -5.16
C SER A 8 -16.54 -0.42 -5.72
N ASP A 9 -16.86 -1.38 -4.86
CA ASP A 9 -16.65 -2.82 -5.11
C ASP A 9 -17.13 -3.27 -6.50
N ASN A 10 -16.20 -3.86 -7.26
CA ASN A 10 -16.40 -4.40 -8.62
C ASN A 10 -16.78 -3.38 -9.72
N LEU A 11 -16.54 -2.09 -9.51
CA LEU A 11 -16.82 -1.05 -10.51
C LEU A 11 -15.56 -0.52 -11.19
N GLU A 12 -15.74 0.00 -12.40
CA GLU A 12 -14.68 0.69 -13.12
C GLU A 12 -14.21 1.92 -12.32
N PRO A 13 -12.90 2.06 -12.10
CA PRO A 13 -12.39 3.16 -11.30
C PRO A 13 -12.38 4.49 -12.05
N VAL A 14 -12.45 5.60 -11.31
CA VAL A 14 -12.16 6.95 -11.82
C VAL A 14 -10.80 7.40 -11.31
N THR A 15 -9.86 7.62 -12.24
CA THR A 15 -8.46 7.99 -11.93
C THR A 15 -8.20 9.46 -12.20
N PHE A 16 -7.41 10.11 -11.34
CA PHE A 16 -7.02 11.50 -11.53
C PHE A 16 -5.64 11.79 -10.93
N GLN A 17 -4.97 12.84 -11.41
CA GLN A 17 -3.71 13.32 -10.85
C GLN A 17 -3.91 14.64 -10.12
N ALA A 18 -3.24 14.79 -8.97
CA ALA A 18 -3.27 16.02 -8.20
C ALA A 18 -1.97 16.27 -7.41
N SER A 19 -1.61 17.55 -7.27
CA SER A 19 -0.74 18.01 -6.18
C SER A 19 -1.58 18.22 -4.91
N ASN A 20 -0.92 18.40 -3.76
CA ASN A 20 -1.62 18.69 -2.50
C ASN A 20 -2.53 19.93 -2.61
N SER A 21 -2.05 20.98 -3.28
CA SER A 21 -2.82 22.22 -3.53
C SER A 21 -4.02 22.04 -4.47
N GLN A 22 -4.02 20.98 -5.30
CA GLN A 22 -5.08 20.72 -6.26
C GLN A 22 -6.02 19.59 -5.82
N LEU A 23 -5.68 18.88 -4.74
CA LEU A 23 -6.34 17.65 -4.33
C LEU A 23 -7.84 17.88 -4.13
N SER A 24 -8.23 18.96 -3.46
CA SER A 24 -9.64 19.30 -3.24
C SER A 24 -10.44 19.44 -4.52
N ARG A 25 -9.99 20.32 -5.43
CA ARG A 25 -10.70 20.56 -6.70
C ARG A 25 -10.74 19.31 -7.59
N ARG A 26 -9.63 18.57 -7.67
CA ARG A 26 -9.51 17.38 -8.52
C ARG A 26 -10.33 16.22 -7.97
N LEU A 27 -10.30 16.00 -6.65
CA LEU A 27 -11.11 14.99 -5.97
C LEU A 27 -12.60 15.28 -6.14
N HIS A 28 -13.01 16.55 -6.00
CA HIS A 28 -14.40 16.95 -6.21
C HIS A 28 -14.87 16.64 -7.64
N ALA A 29 -14.07 16.99 -8.65
CA ALA A 29 -14.38 16.68 -10.05
C ALA A 29 -14.47 15.16 -10.30
N ALA A 30 -13.49 14.39 -9.82
CA ALA A 30 -13.47 12.93 -9.95
C ALA A 30 -14.65 12.27 -9.22
N TYR A 31 -15.06 12.80 -8.06
CA TYR A 31 -16.20 12.29 -7.32
C TYR A 31 -17.52 12.54 -8.04
N ILE A 32 -17.71 13.70 -8.67
CA ILE A 32 -18.89 13.98 -9.50
C ILE A 32 -18.94 13.00 -10.69
N GLU A 33 -17.81 12.79 -11.35
CA GLU A 33 -17.72 11.82 -12.45
C GLU A 33 -18.07 10.41 -11.97
N PHE A 34 -17.49 9.97 -10.86
CA PHE A 34 -17.78 8.69 -10.24
C PHE A 34 -19.26 8.53 -9.91
N LYS A 35 -19.86 9.55 -9.27
CA LYS A 35 -21.29 9.55 -8.91
C LYS A 35 -22.19 9.51 -10.14
N ASN A 36 -21.87 10.25 -11.20
CA ASN A 36 -22.63 10.25 -12.44
C ASN A 36 -22.53 8.90 -13.17
N LYS A 37 -21.36 8.25 -13.13
CA LYS A 37 -21.11 6.99 -13.81
C LYS A 37 -21.75 5.80 -13.10
N HIS A 38 -21.73 5.78 -11.76
CA HIS A 38 -22.12 4.59 -10.98
C HIS A 38 -23.37 4.78 -10.12
N GLY A 39 -23.89 6.00 -9.97
CA GLY A 39 -25.04 6.30 -9.11
C GLY A 39 -24.77 6.11 -7.61
N LEU A 40 -23.51 5.93 -7.21
CA LEU A 40 -23.11 5.69 -5.83
C LEU A 40 -22.73 6.98 -5.12
N ASN A 41 -23.14 7.08 -3.86
CA ASN A 41 -22.84 8.22 -2.99
C ASN A 41 -21.55 8.05 -2.17
N HIS A 42 -20.82 6.95 -2.36
CA HIS A 42 -19.57 6.72 -1.66
C HIS A 42 -18.53 6.06 -2.56
N ALA A 43 -17.26 6.42 -2.35
CA ALA A 43 -16.11 5.83 -3.03
C ALA A 43 -14.96 5.63 -2.04
N LEU A 44 -14.15 4.61 -2.25
CA LEU A 44 -12.88 4.42 -1.56
C LEU A 44 -11.79 5.17 -2.31
N LEU A 45 -10.94 5.87 -1.57
CA LEU A 45 -9.79 6.56 -2.14
C LEU A 45 -8.57 5.63 -2.16
N TYR A 46 -7.91 5.57 -3.31
CA TYR A 46 -6.63 4.91 -3.51
C TYR A 46 -5.60 5.92 -4.00
N VAL A 47 -4.34 5.69 -3.63
CA VAL A 47 -3.17 6.45 -4.10
C VAL A 47 -2.15 5.49 -4.71
N ARG A 48 -1.50 5.90 -5.80
CA ARG A 48 -0.48 5.09 -6.45
C ARG A 48 0.87 5.26 -5.75
N HIS A 49 1.43 4.14 -5.31
CA HIS A 49 2.81 3.99 -4.89
C HIS A 49 3.68 3.58 -6.09
N SER A 50 4.91 4.08 -6.16
CA SER A 50 5.84 3.80 -7.27
C SER A 50 6.19 2.31 -7.38
N ILE A 51 6.44 1.65 -6.23
CA ILE A 51 6.88 0.25 -6.18
C ILE A 51 5.70 -0.72 -6.03
N HIS A 52 4.67 -0.32 -5.28
CA HIS A 52 3.63 -1.23 -4.81
C HIS A 52 2.29 -1.07 -5.55
N GLY A 53 2.23 -0.16 -6.53
CA GLY A 53 1.00 0.12 -7.27
C GLY A 53 -0.05 0.80 -6.39
N TRP A 54 -1.31 0.48 -6.62
CA TRP A 54 -2.44 1.12 -5.93
C TRP A 54 -2.53 0.71 -4.46
N ARG A 55 -2.63 1.71 -3.59
CA ARG A 55 -2.79 1.55 -2.15
C ARG A 55 -4.05 2.23 -1.70
N GLN A 56 -4.89 1.50 -0.98
CA GLN A 56 -6.07 2.07 -0.36
C GLN A 56 -5.62 3.05 0.72
N VAL A 57 -6.15 4.27 0.69
CA VAL A 57 -5.80 5.31 1.66
C VAL A 57 -6.39 4.94 3.02
N ILE A 58 -5.50 4.82 4.00
CA ILE A 58 -5.80 4.53 5.40
C ILE A 58 -5.39 5.72 6.27
N ASP A 59 -6.22 6.05 7.25
CA ASP A 59 -5.82 6.98 8.30
C ASP A 59 -4.93 6.33 9.36
N ALA A 60 -4.40 7.16 10.27
CA ALA A 60 -3.56 6.71 11.38
C ALA A 60 -4.29 5.79 12.37
N SER A 61 -5.63 5.78 12.37
CA SER A 61 -6.43 4.85 13.18
C SER A 61 -6.68 3.50 12.48
N GLY A 62 -6.19 3.32 11.25
CA GLY A 62 -6.41 2.12 10.43
C GLY A 62 -7.74 2.11 9.68
N GLY A 63 -8.49 3.22 9.70
CA GLY A 63 -9.74 3.38 8.97
C GLY A 63 -9.51 3.66 7.49
N PHE A 64 -10.27 3.01 6.62
CA PHE A 64 -10.26 3.31 5.19
C PHE A 64 -10.93 4.66 4.90
N LYS A 65 -10.26 5.52 4.12
CA LYS A 65 -10.85 6.80 3.70
C LYS A 65 -11.94 6.58 2.65
N ARG A 66 -13.18 6.61 3.13
CA ARG A 66 -14.40 6.61 2.32
C ARG A 66 -14.86 8.04 2.06
N ILE A 67 -14.93 8.40 0.78
CA ILE A 67 -15.38 9.71 0.31
C ILE A 67 -16.88 9.63 0.07
N ASN A 68 -17.67 10.27 0.95
CA ASN A 68 -19.13 10.39 0.80
C ASN A 68 -19.55 11.76 0.26
N ASN A 69 -18.84 12.81 0.66
CA ASN A 69 -19.04 14.15 0.13
C ASN A 69 -17.69 14.88 0.15
N PRO A 70 -17.09 15.18 -1.01
CA PRO A 70 -15.81 15.88 -1.08
C PRO A 70 -15.84 17.30 -0.48
N LEU A 71 -17.00 17.95 -0.36
CA LEU A 71 -17.10 19.32 0.16
C LEU A 71 -17.03 19.40 1.69
N THR A 72 -17.26 18.28 2.39
CA THR A 72 -17.25 18.22 3.87
C THR A 72 -16.03 17.49 4.41
N LEU A 73 -15.04 17.19 3.56
CA LEU A 73 -13.82 16.53 3.99
C LEU A 73 -12.89 17.52 4.67
N ASP A 74 -12.24 17.06 5.74
CA ASP A 74 -11.00 17.67 6.20
C ASP A 74 -9.87 17.27 5.24
N TYR A 75 -9.41 18.24 4.44
CA TYR A 75 -8.36 18.00 3.45
C TYR A 75 -6.97 17.88 4.06
N GLU A 76 -6.73 18.50 5.21
CA GLU A 76 -5.45 18.34 5.91
C GLU A 76 -5.34 16.92 6.44
N GLU A 77 -6.41 16.41 7.05
CA GLU A 77 -6.49 15.02 7.49
C GLU A 77 -6.36 14.04 6.32
N LEU A 78 -7.00 14.33 5.18
CA LEU A 78 -6.90 13.49 3.99
C LEU A 78 -5.47 13.45 3.44
N ILE A 79 -4.80 14.61 3.34
CA ILE A 79 -3.40 14.68 2.90
C ILE A 79 -2.51 13.89 3.87
N PHE A 80 -2.73 14.04 5.18
CA PHE A 80 -2.00 13.29 6.18
C PHE A 80 -2.20 11.78 6.02
N ALA A 81 -3.44 11.31 5.82
CA ALA A 81 -3.73 9.90 5.58
C ALA A 81 -3.05 9.37 4.30
N VAL A 82 -3.01 10.18 3.24
CA VAL A 82 -2.29 9.83 2.00
C VAL A 82 -0.79 9.69 2.26
N ILE A 83 -0.17 10.65 2.95
CA ILE A 83 1.26 10.60 3.30
C ILE A 83 1.56 9.39 4.18
N HIS A 84 0.72 9.16 5.20
CA HIS A 84 0.82 8.01 6.09
C HIS A 84 0.77 6.70 5.31
N THR A 85 -0.19 6.54 4.39
CA THR A 85 -0.35 5.34 3.56
C THR A 85 0.88 5.09 2.67
N LEU A 86 1.45 6.14 2.09
CA LEU A 86 2.66 6.04 1.27
C LEU A 86 3.87 5.66 2.12
N SER A 87 4.06 6.30 3.28
CA SER A 87 5.14 5.99 4.23
C SER A 87 5.07 4.56 4.75
N GLU A 88 3.87 4.08 5.11
CA GLU A 88 3.66 2.68 5.49
C GLU A 88 3.94 1.73 4.33
N SER A 89 3.65 2.16 3.10
CA SER A 89 3.99 1.38 1.91
C SER A 89 5.50 1.32 1.65
N ASP A 90 6.24 2.41 1.90
CA ASP A 90 7.70 2.44 1.80
C ASP A 90 8.38 1.50 2.80
N ARG A 91 7.75 1.27 3.97
CA ARG A 91 8.24 0.33 4.99
C ARG A 91 8.01 -1.13 4.62
N LEU A 92 7.15 -1.43 3.64
CA LEU A 92 6.91 -2.80 3.22
C LEU A 92 8.09 -3.31 2.40
N HIS A 93 8.62 -4.47 2.80
CA HIS A 93 9.67 -5.11 2.02
C HIS A 93 9.24 -5.29 0.57
N THR A 94 10.11 -4.85 -0.35
CA THR A 94 9.95 -5.10 -1.78
C THR A 94 9.99 -6.60 -2.06
N ALA A 95 9.53 -7.03 -3.23
CA ALA A 95 9.57 -8.46 -3.60
C ALA A 95 11.00 -9.02 -3.52
N GLU A 96 11.98 -8.24 -3.99
CA GLU A 96 13.41 -8.56 -3.91
C GLU A 96 13.89 -8.66 -2.47
N GLN A 97 13.56 -7.70 -1.60
CA GLN A 97 13.93 -7.76 -0.19
C GLN A 97 13.30 -8.96 0.54
N ARG A 98 12.06 -9.33 0.18
CA ARG A 98 11.42 -10.55 0.73
C ARG A 98 12.15 -11.80 0.27
N GLU A 99 12.64 -11.81 -0.96
CA GLU A 99 13.39 -12.92 -1.52
C GLU A 99 14.78 -13.04 -0.89
N GLU A 100 15.49 -11.93 -0.70
CA GLU A 100 16.75 -11.87 0.04
C GLU A 100 16.60 -12.36 1.48
N VAL A 101 15.56 -11.90 2.19
CA VAL A 101 15.26 -12.38 3.56
C VAL A 101 14.99 -13.89 3.55
N ARG A 102 14.25 -14.40 2.55
CA ARG A 102 13.96 -15.83 2.43
C ARG A 102 15.22 -16.63 2.08
N GLU A 103 16.10 -16.11 1.24
CA GLU A 103 17.38 -16.74 0.90
C GLU A 103 18.32 -16.76 2.10
N LYS A 104 18.43 -15.65 2.83
CA LYS A 104 19.22 -15.56 4.05
C LYS A 104 18.76 -16.57 5.10
N LYS A 105 17.44 -16.69 5.33
CA LYS A 105 16.88 -17.73 6.22
C LYS A 105 17.22 -19.15 5.75
N ARG A 106 17.09 -19.43 4.45
CA ARG A 106 17.49 -20.73 3.88
C ARG A 106 18.98 -21.01 4.08
N GLN A 107 19.83 -19.99 3.99
CA GLN A 107 21.27 -20.14 4.21
C GLN A 107 21.59 -20.39 5.69
N GLU A 108 20.92 -19.69 6.61
CA GLU A 108 21.05 -19.92 8.05
C GLU A 108 20.64 -21.35 8.43
N GLU A 109 19.52 -21.84 7.91
CA GLU A 109 19.07 -23.23 8.09
C GLU A 109 20.08 -24.25 7.54
N ARG A 110 20.65 -24.00 6.36
CA ARG A 110 21.70 -24.85 5.76
C ARG A 110 22.95 -24.89 6.63
N ASN A 111 23.39 -23.74 7.15
CA ASN A 111 24.55 -23.63 8.01
C ASN A 111 24.34 -24.39 9.33
N MET A 112 23.17 -24.21 9.97
CA MET A 112 22.80 -24.91 11.19
C MET A 112 22.77 -26.43 10.98
N ASN A 113 22.17 -26.91 9.89
CA ASN A 113 22.13 -28.33 9.55
C ASN A 113 23.53 -28.92 9.28
N ALA A 114 24.41 -28.16 8.61
CA ALA A 114 25.78 -28.58 8.39
C ALA A 114 26.57 -28.67 9.71
N GLU A 115 26.33 -27.75 10.64
CA GLU A 115 26.95 -27.77 11.97
C GLU A 115 26.49 -28.95 12.82
N ILE A 116 25.19 -29.26 12.84
CA ILE A 116 24.63 -30.45 13.50
C ILE A 116 25.29 -31.72 12.93
N LYS A 117 25.36 -31.84 11.60
CA LYS A 117 26.02 -32.98 10.94
C LYS A 117 27.48 -33.09 11.37
N ARG A 118 28.27 -32.01 11.34
CA ARG A 118 29.67 -31.99 11.78
C ARG A 118 29.85 -32.44 13.23
N ARG A 119 28.95 -32.02 14.13
CA ARG A 119 28.96 -32.44 15.54
C ARG A 119 28.58 -33.92 15.73
N SER A 120 27.91 -34.53 14.75
CA SER A 120 27.45 -35.92 14.80
C SER A 120 28.50 -36.93 14.33
N PHE A 121 29.53 -36.50 13.60
CA PHE A 121 30.60 -37.38 13.13
C PHE A 121 31.71 -37.50 14.19
N HIS A 122 31.85 -38.69 14.80
CA HIS A 122 33.04 -39.06 15.56
C HIS A 122 34.05 -39.74 14.63
N ILE A 123 35.27 -39.22 14.58
CA ILE A 123 36.39 -39.87 13.90
C ILE A 123 36.78 -41.09 14.75
N ILE A 124 36.49 -42.30 14.27
CA ILE A 124 37.06 -43.52 14.84
C ILE A 124 38.52 -43.56 14.37
N LYS A 125 39.45 -43.28 15.29
CA LYS A 125 40.88 -43.44 15.01
C LYS A 125 41.20 -44.95 14.98
N PRO A 126 41.98 -45.42 13.99
CA PRO A 126 42.48 -46.79 13.95
C PRO A 126 43.47 -47.07 15.10
#